data_AF-A0A5D4TI35-F1
#
_entry.id   AF-A0A5D4TI35-F1
#
_cell.length_a   1.000
_cell.length_b   1.000
_cell.length_c   1.000
_cell.angle_alpha   90.00
_cell.angle_beta   90.00
_cell.angle_gamma   90.00
#
_symmetry.space_group_name_H-M   'P 1'
#
loop_
_entity.id
_entity.type
_entity.pdbx_description
1 polymer ?
#
loop_
_entity_poly.entity_id
_entity_poly.type
_entity_poly.pdbx_seq_one_letter_code
_entity_poly.pdbx_strand_id
1 'polypeptide(L)'
;MLLYLPEKFDINEWTIIAIVIFNISIFFFMHKRIPKEITPLIVLISISFPKVLDHSMAVKPFNFYDITDTNKYELFDLILYGAYPAFGYLFVYFLDYFNLKGKKLVLYFLSWTLISVAFELLLVKLHVYVYTGWKIVYSLPVYIIVLSLTFLFYKFLIYYRHYNTNKQTNEAK
;
A
#
# COMPACT_ATOMS: atom_id res chain seq x y z
N MET A 1 6.48 16.11 -17.79
CA MET A 1 6.26 14.67 -18.05
C MET A 1 4.93 14.57 -18.77
N LEU A 2 4.92 14.10 -20.02
CA LEU A 2 3.69 13.92 -20.80
C LEU A 2 3.02 12.63 -20.34
N LEU A 3 1.76 12.70 -19.93
CA LEU A 3 0.94 11.52 -19.62
C LEU A 3 0.42 10.95 -20.94
N TYR A 4 0.70 9.67 -21.20
CA TYR A 4 0.17 8.99 -22.38
C TYR A 4 -1.14 8.28 -22.03
N LEU A 5 -2.04 8.20 -23.02
CA LEU A 5 -3.21 7.33 -22.95
C LEU A 5 -2.80 5.91 -23.32
N PRO A 6 -3.50 4.88 -22.80
CA PRO A 6 -3.18 3.50 -23.11
C PRO A 6 -3.33 3.25 -24.61
N GLU A 7 -2.36 2.55 -25.20
CA GLU A 7 -2.37 2.21 -26.63
C GLU A 7 -3.50 1.22 -26.96
N LYS A 8 -3.89 0.38 -26.00
CA LYS A 8 -5.06 -0.51 -26.05
C LYS A 8 -5.74 -0.54 -24.69
N PHE A 9 -7.07 -0.58 -24.69
CA PHE A 9 -7.85 -0.77 -23.47
C PHE A 9 -8.24 -2.25 -23.37
N ASP A 10 -7.60 -2.98 -22.47
CA ASP A 10 -7.73 -4.42 -22.32
C ASP A 10 -7.95 -4.86 -20.87
N ILE A 11 -7.59 -6.10 -20.55
CA ILE A 11 -7.81 -6.70 -19.24
C ILE A 11 -7.03 -5.98 -18.13
N ASN A 12 -5.90 -5.35 -18.46
CA ASN A 12 -5.10 -4.59 -17.52
C ASN A 12 -5.87 -3.37 -17.00
N GLU A 13 -6.36 -2.51 -17.89
CA GLU A 13 -7.11 -1.30 -17.52
C GLU A 13 -8.38 -1.62 -16.74
N TRP A 14 -9.13 -2.65 -17.15
CA TRP A 14 -10.30 -3.12 -16.42
C TRP A 14 -9.95 -3.63 -15.01
N THR A 15 -8.82 -4.32 -14.87
CA THR A 15 -8.33 -4.81 -13.57
C THR A 15 -7.97 -3.65 -12.66
N ILE A 16 -7.25 -2.65 -13.17
CA ILE A 16 -6.87 -1.44 -12.42
C ILE A 16 -8.12 -0.71 -11.92
N ILE A 17 -9.10 -0.48 -12.79
CA ILE A 17 -10.35 0.20 -12.43
C ILE A 17 -11.10 -0.59 -11.35
N ALA A 18 -11.24 -1.90 -11.52
CA ALA A 18 -11.93 -2.76 -10.56
C ALA A 18 -11.28 -2.70 -9.18
N ILE A 19 -9.95 -2.75 -9.11
CA ILE A 19 -9.20 -2.69 -7.85
C ILE A 19 -9.33 -1.32 -7.19
N VAL A 20 -9.30 -0.23 -7.97
CA VAL A 20 -9.47 1.12 -7.42
C VAL A 20 -10.89 1.31 -6.88
N ILE A 21 -11.92 0.85 -7.58
CA ILE A 21 -13.31 0.89 -7.09
C ILE A 21 -13.44 0.06 -5.80
N PHE A 22 -12.83 -1.13 -5.76
CA PHE A 22 -12.81 -1.97 -4.56
C PHE A 22 -12.11 -1.26 -3.39
N ASN A 23 -10.97 -0.61 -3.64
CA ASN A 23 -10.25 0.19 -2.66
C ASN A 23 -11.12 1.32 -2.10
N ILE A 24 -11.77 2.11 -2.95
CA ILE A 24 -12.66 3.20 -2.55
C ILE A 24 -13.82 2.66 -1.70
N SER A 25 -14.37 1.51 -2.07
CA SER A 25 -15.47 0.86 -1.34
C SER A 25 -15.05 0.51 0.09
N ILE A 26 -13.82 0.04 0.31
CA ILE A 26 -13.28 -0.24 1.65
C ILE A 26 -13.33 1.00 2.55
N PHE A 27 -12.93 2.17 2.04
CA PHE A 27 -12.97 3.41 2.82
C PHE A 27 -14.40 3.80 3.19
N PHE A 28 -15.38 3.53 2.31
CA PHE A 28 -16.78 3.80 2.60
C PHE A 28 -17.34 2.90 3.70
N PHE A 29 -17.04 1.59 3.66
CA PHE A 29 -17.56 0.63 4.64
C PHE A 29 -16.86 0.66 6.00
N MET A 30 -15.57 1.04 6.07
CA MET A 30 -14.75 0.84 7.28
C MET A 30 -14.42 2.11 8.08
N HIS A 31 -15.11 3.23 7.82
CA HIS A 31 -14.70 4.60 8.18
C HIS A 31 -14.56 4.99 9.68
N LYS A 32 -14.64 4.06 10.64
CA LYS A 32 -14.94 4.42 12.05
C LYS A 32 -13.90 4.05 13.12
N ARG A 33 -12.88 3.25 12.80
CA ARG A 33 -11.89 2.79 13.81
C ARG A 33 -10.70 3.72 13.96
N ILE A 34 -10.10 4.12 12.84
CA ILE A 34 -8.89 4.93 12.84
C ILE A 34 -9.28 6.41 12.96
N PRO A 35 -8.58 7.21 13.79
CA PRO A 35 -8.84 8.64 13.89
C PRO A 35 -8.76 9.34 12.53
N LYS A 36 -9.65 10.31 12.32
CA LYS A 36 -9.75 11.03 11.04
C LYS A 36 -8.46 11.79 10.70
N GLU A 37 -7.70 12.22 11.71
CA GLU A 37 -6.43 12.93 11.52
C GLU A 37 -5.29 11.97 11.11
N ILE A 38 -5.36 10.70 11.51
CA ILE A 38 -4.35 9.67 11.23
C ILE A 38 -4.58 9.01 9.86
N THR A 39 -5.84 8.82 9.48
CA THR A 39 -6.23 8.18 8.22
C THR A 39 -5.50 8.73 6.98
N PRO A 40 -5.47 10.06 6.72
CA PRO A 40 -4.77 10.60 5.54
C PRO A 40 -3.26 10.33 5.57
N LEU A 41 -2.64 10.28 6.76
CA LEU A 41 -1.21 9.96 6.90
C LEU A 41 -0.93 8.50 6.55
N ILE A 42 -1.81 7.59 6.95
CA ILE A 42 -1.73 6.17 6.56
C ILE A 42 -1.95 6.01 5.05
N VAL A 43 -2.90 6.73 4.46
CA VAL A 43 -3.10 6.73 2.99
C VAL A 43 -1.83 7.21 2.28
N LEU A 44 -1.25 8.32 2.75
CA LEU A 44 -0.06 8.90 2.12
C LEU A 44 1.14 7.95 2.14
N ILE A 45 1.41 7.31 3.28
CA ILE A 45 2.55 6.37 3.38
C ILE A 45 2.30 5.10 2.56
N SER A 46 1.04 4.66 2.47
CA SER A 46 0.63 3.50 1.67
C SER A 46 0.80 3.72 0.16
N ILE A 47 0.70 4.97 -0.32
CA ILE A 47 1.01 5.32 -1.71
C ILE A 47 2.52 5.52 -1.89
N SER A 48 3.17 6.13 -0.91
CA SER A 48 4.57 6.56 -1.02
C SER A 48 5.54 5.39 -1.11
N PHE A 49 5.35 4.33 -0.30
CA PHE A 49 6.26 3.17 -0.34
C PHE A 49 6.26 2.45 -1.70
N PRO A 50 5.11 2.00 -2.24
CA PRO A 50 5.07 1.41 -3.58
C PRO A 50 5.66 2.37 -4.60
N LYS A 51 5.23 3.63 -4.64
CA LYS A 51 5.74 4.59 -5.64
C LYS A 51 7.27 4.74 -5.62
N VAL A 52 7.88 4.86 -4.45
CA VAL A 52 9.34 4.99 -4.33
C VAL A 52 10.04 3.69 -4.74
N LEU A 53 9.54 2.55 -4.28
CA LEU A 53 10.09 1.23 -4.60
C LEU A 53 9.99 0.95 -6.10
N ASP A 54 8.81 1.21 -6.67
CA ASP A 54 8.46 1.04 -8.06
C ASP A 54 9.40 1.83 -8.97
N HIS A 55 9.54 3.13 -8.71
CA HIS A 55 10.45 3.98 -9.49
C HIS A 55 11.94 3.65 -9.24
N SER A 56 12.31 3.15 -8.07
CA SER A 56 13.69 2.77 -7.79
C SER A 56 14.09 1.47 -8.50
N MET A 57 13.14 0.57 -8.72
CA MET A 57 13.37 -0.77 -9.31
C MET A 57 13.12 -0.82 -10.82
N ALA A 58 12.21 0.01 -11.34
CA ALA A 58 11.89 0.08 -12.76
C ALA A 58 12.91 0.91 -13.57
N VAL A 59 13.66 1.81 -12.94
CA VAL A 59 14.63 2.67 -13.63
C VAL A 59 15.97 1.95 -13.84
N LYS A 60 16.61 2.20 -14.99
CA LYS A 60 17.98 1.71 -15.28
C LYS A 60 18.97 2.12 -14.18
N PRO A 61 19.92 1.26 -13.79
CA PRO A 61 20.36 0.04 -14.48
C PRO A 61 19.63 -1.24 -14.06
N PHE A 62 18.74 -1.18 -13.07
CA PHE A 62 18.15 -2.37 -12.46
C PHE A 62 17.10 -3.03 -13.35
N ASN A 63 16.17 -2.24 -13.92
CA ASN A 63 15.14 -2.68 -14.88
C ASN A 63 14.49 -4.01 -14.48
N PHE A 64 14.07 -4.13 -13.21
CA PHE A 64 13.62 -5.40 -12.67
C PHE A 64 12.17 -5.75 -13.02
N TYR A 65 11.34 -4.75 -13.25
CA TYR A 65 9.96 -4.92 -13.69
C TYR A 65 9.42 -3.63 -14.34
N ASP A 66 8.41 -3.77 -15.21
CA ASP A 66 7.66 -2.64 -15.78
C ASP A 66 6.35 -2.44 -14.99
N ILE A 67 6.00 -1.17 -14.71
CA ILE A 67 4.86 -0.79 -13.85
C ILE A 67 3.53 -1.11 -14.52
N THR A 68 3.46 -0.99 -15.85
CA THR A 68 2.35 -1.37 -16.73
C THR A 68 2.91 -1.94 -18.04
N ASP A 69 2.02 -2.38 -18.95
CA ASP A 69 2.37 -3.07 -20.20
C ASP A 69 3.23 -2.25 -21.18
N THR A 70 3.35 -0.94 -20.99
CA THR A 70 4.21 -0.10 -21.82
C THR A 70 5.40 0.46 -21.04
N ASN A 71 6.50 0.66 -21.76
CA ASN A 71 7.72 1.30 -21.23
C ASN A 71 7.56 2.83 -21.00
N LYS A 72 6.34 3.36 -21.16
CA LYS A 72 6.01 4.79 -21.01
C LYS A 72 5.16 4.96 -19.77
N TYR A 73 5.25 6.12 -19.15
CA TYR A 73 4.35 6.45 -18.04
C TYR A 73 2.97 6.87 -18.58
N GLU A 74 1.98 6.04 -18.31
CA GLU A 74 0.60 6.17 -18.77
C GLU A 74 -0.33 6.68 -17.67
N LEU A 75 -1.54 7.10 -18.07
CA LEU A 75 -2.59 7.49 -17.14
C LEU A 75 -2.94 6.37 -16.16
N PHE A 76 -2.93 5.11 -16.61
CA PHE A 76 -3.30 3.97 -15.79
C PHE A 76 -2.26 3.62 -14.71
N ASP A 77 -0.99 3.96 -14.93
CA ASP A 77 0.03 3.94 -13.85
C ASP A 77 -0.37 4.85 -12.70
N LEU A 78 -0.88 6.05 -13.02
CA LEU A 78 -1.31 7.01 -12.01
C LEU A 78 -2.55 6.50 -11.26
N ILE A 79 -3.50 5.92 -11.98
CA ILE A 79 -4.73 5.37 -11.42
C ILE A 79 -4.43 4.17 -10.53
N LEU A 80 -3.47 3.32 -10.92
CA LEU A 80 -3.04 2.17 -10.13
C LEU A 80 -2.56 2.58 -8.73
N TYR A 81 -1.98 3.77 -8.54
CA TYR A 81 -1.63 4.23 -7.19
C TYR A 81 -2.84 4.37 -6.25
N GLY A 82 -4.05 4.52 -6.78
CA GLY A 82 -5.30 4.47 -6.02
C GLY A 82 -5.64 3.09 -5.44
N ALA A 83 -4.95 2.03 -5.88
CA ALA A 83 -5.12 0.67 -5.40
C ALA A 83 -4.33 0.34 -4.11
N TYR A 84 -3.33 1.16 -3.75
CA TYR A 84 -2.49 0.91 -2.59
C TYR A 84 -3.05 1.42 -1.25
N PRO A 85 -3.79 2.54 -1.17
CA PRO A 85 -4.31 3.09 0.09
C PRO A 85 -5.11 2.12 0.94
N ALA A 86 -6.02 1.33 0.36
CA ALA A 86 -6.87 0.47 1.17
C ALA A 86 -6.07 -0.69 1.76
N PHE A 87 -5.00 -1.15 1.10
CA PHE A 87 -4.15 -2.20 1.64
C PHE A 87 -3.50 -1.78 2.96
N GLY A 88 -2.84 -0.61 2.99
CA GLY A 88 -2.23 -0.11 4.23
C GLY A 88 -3.27 0.32 5.27
N TYR A 89 -4.42 0.84 4.85
CA TYR A 89 -5.53 1.11 5.76
C TYR A 89 -6.06 -0.16 6.43
N LEU A 90 -6.33 -1.23 5.66
CA LEU A 90 -6.78 -2.52 6.18
C LEU A 90 -5.75 -3.13 7.13
N PHE A 91 -4.46 -3.05 6.78
CA PHE A 91 -3.40 -3.53 7.64
C PHE A 91 -3.45 -2.88 9.03
N VAL A 92 -3.59 -1.56 9.08
CA VAL A 92 -3.70 -0.83 10.35
C VAL A 92 -5.03 -1.09 11.05
N TYR A 93 -6.12 -1.19 10.29
CA TYR A 93 -7.46 -1.45 10.82
C TYR A 93 -7.51 -2.77 11.58
N PHE A 94 -7.05 -3.87 10.96
CA PHE A 94 -7.08 -5.18 11.60
C PHE A 94 -6.08 -5.28 12.76
N LEU A 95 -4.94 -4.61 12.64
CA LEU A 95 -3.97 -4.50 13.72
C LEU A 95 -4.61 -3.88 14.99
N ASP A 96 -5.33 -2.77 14.84
CA ASP A 96 -6.06 -2.12 15.94
C ASP A 96 -7.24 -2.97 16.42
N TYR A 97 -8.00 -3.56 15.50
CA TYR A 97 -9.17 -4.38 15.81
C TYR A 97 -8.81 -5.58 16.71
N PHE A 98 -7.75 -6.31 16.35
CA PHE A 98 -7.34 -7.52 17.07
C PHE A 98 -6.40 -7.26 18.26
N ASN A 99 -5.92 -6.02 18.45
CA ASN A 99 -4.99 -5.65 19.53
C ASN A 99 -3.81 -6.62 19.68
N LEU A 100 -3.21 -7.01 18.54
CA LEU A 100 -2.25 -8.09 18.47
C LEU A 100 -0.94 -7.74 19.20
N LYS A 101 -0.43 -8.68 20.01
CA LYS A 101 0.81 -8.56 20.77
C LYS A 101 1.62 -9.86 20.71
N GLY A 102 2.94 -9.74 20.87
CA GLY A 102 3.86 -10.88 20.94
C GLY A 102 3.77 -11.81 19.72
N LYS A 103 3.62 -13.12 19.94
CA LYS A 103 3.59 -14.13 18.87
C LYS A 103 2.48 -13.92 17.84
N LYS A 104 1.32 -13.40 18.25
CA LYS A 104 0.20 -13.13 17.34
C LYS A 104 0.50 -11.99 16.36
N LEU A 105 1.36 -11.04 16.77
CA LEU A 105 1.81 -9.95 15.90
C LEU A 105 2.72 -10.50 14.80
N VAL A 106 3.65 -11.39 15.13
CA VAL A 106 4.54 -12.03 14.15
C VAL A 106 3.73 -12.83 13.13
N LEU A 107 2.77 -13.64 13.59
CA LEU A 107 1.90 -14.39 12.68
C LEU A 107 1.10 -13.47 11.76
N TYR A 108 0.60 -12.34 12.27
CA TYR A 108 -0.11 -11.35 11.47
C TYR A 108 0.76 -10.77 10.36
N PHE A 109 2.00 -10.40 10.66
CA PHE A 109 2.94 -9.90 9.66
C PHE A 109 3.23 -10.94 8.57
N LEU A 110 3.45 -12.19 8.96
CA LEU A 110 3.68 -13.28 8.01
C LEU A 110 2.46 -13.51 7.12
N SER A 111 1.26 -13.58 7.71
CA SER A 111 0.01 -13.72 6.94
C SER A 111 -0.19 -12.56 5.98
N TRP A 112 0.06 -11.33 6.42
CA TRP A 112 -0.13 -10.14 5.60
C TRP A 112 0.89 -10.05 4.47
N THR A 113 2.14 -10.47 4.73
CA THR A 113 3.19 -10.61 3.71
C THR A 113 2.79 -11.63 2.64
N LEU A 114 2.25 -12.78 3.05
CA LEU A 114 1.77 -13.81 2.10
C LEU A 114 0.59 -13.30 1.26
N ILE A 115 -0.33 -12.54 1.87
CA ILE A 115 -1.43 -11.89 1.14
C ILE A 115 -0.88 -10.89 0.12
N SER A 116 0.12 -10.07 0.49
CA SER A 116 0.78 -9.14 -0.44
C SER A 116 1.37 -9.86 -1.65
N VAL A 117 2.16 -10.91 -1.41
CA VAL A 117 2.79 -11.71 -2.47
C VAL A 117 1.74 -12.39 -3.36
N ALA A 118 0.67 -12.94 -2.77
CA ALA A 118 -0.40 -13.56 -3.53
C ALA A 118 -1.14 -12.55 -4.41
N PHE A 119 -1.35 -11.33 -3.91
CA PHE A 119 -1.96 -10.25 -4.68
C PHE A 119 -1.05 -9.77 -5.81
N GLU A 120 0.25 -9.61 -5.56
CA GLU A 120 1.24 -9.30 -6.59
C GLU A 120 1.24 -10.35 -7.71
N LEU A 121 1.25 -11.64 -7.37
CA LEU A 121 1.17 -12.73 -8.34
C LEU A 121 -0.13 -12.71 -9.15
N LEU A 122 -1.24 -12.29 -8.54
CA LEU A 122 -2.52 -12.14 -9.25
C LEU A 122 -2.42 -11.00 -10.27
N LEU A 123 -1.79 -9.88 -9.92
CA LEU A 123 -1.57 -8.75 -10.82
C LEU A 123 -0.65 -9.11 -11.99
N VAL A 124 0.40 -9.90 -11.73
CA VAL A 124 1.29 -10.41 -12.79
C VAL A 124 0.53 -11.32 -13.76
N LYS A 125 -0.34 -12.20 -13.26
CA LYS A 125 -1.17 -13.07 -14.13
C LYS A 125 -2.16 -12.28 -14.98
N LEU A 126 -2.64 -11.14 -14.48
CA LEU A 126 -3.54 -10.24 -15.18
C LEU A 126 -2.80 -9.24 -16.08
N HIS A 127 -1.48 -9.41 -16.27
CA HIS A 127 -0.62 -8.55 -17.07
C HIS A 127 -0.55 -7.08 -16.59
N VAL A 128 -0.95 -6.82 -15.35
CA VAL A 128 -0.79 -5.49 -14.74
C VAL A 128 0.69 -5.20 -14.47
N TYR A 129 1.42 -6.21 -13.97
CA TYR A 129 2.86 -6.14 -13.79
C TYR A 129 3.58 -7.14 -14.69
N VAL A 130 4.62 -6.67 -15.37
CA VAL A 130 5.47 -7.53 -16.21
C VAL A 130 6.85 -7.66 -15.58
N TYR A 131 7.18 -8.88 -15.12
CA TYR A 131 8.51 -9.18 -14.60
C TYR A 131 9.51 -9.35 -15.75
N THR A 132 10.54 -8.52 -15.74
CA THR A 132 11.66 -8.60 -16.71
C THR A 132 12.87 -9.29 -16.09
N GLY A 133 13.18 -9.01 -14.82
CA GLY A 133 14.28 -9.64 -14.06
C GLY A 133 13.99 -9.90 -12.58
N TRP A 134 12.83 -9.48 -12.10
CA TRP A 134 12.39 -9.66 -10.72
C TRP A 134 12.02 -11.12 -10.43
N LYS A 135 12.41 -11.61 -9.25
CA LYS A 135 11.95 -12.89 -8.72
C LYS A 135 11.01 -12.61 -7.57
N ILE A 136 9.88 -13.30 -7.52
CA ILE A 136 8.88 -13.16 -6.44
C ILE A 136 9.46 -13.33 -5.03
N VAL A 137 10.56 -14.07 -4.89
CA VAL A 137 11.27 -14.24 -3.62
C VAL A 137 11.82 -12.91 -3.08
N TYR A 138 12.15 -11.96 -3.94
CA TYR A 138 12.61 -10.62 -3.55
C TYR A 138 11.48 -9.76 -2.99
N SER A 139 10.21 -10.03 -3.33
CA SER A 139 9.06 -9.32 -2.78
C SER A 139 8.86 -9.59 -1.29
N LEU A 140 9.24 -10.78 -0.80
CA LEU A 140 9.10 -11.16 0.62
C LEU A 140 9.80 -10.18 1.59
N PRO A 141 11.13 -9.92 1.47
CA PRO A 141 11.80 -8.97 2.36
C PRO A 141 11.28 -7.53 2.18
N VAL A 142 10.91 -7.14 0.95
CA VAL A 142 10.35 -5.80 0.68
C VAL A 142 9.04 -5.59 1.45
N TYR A 143 8.10 -6.53 1.35
CA TYR A 143 6.83 -6.43 2.07
C TYR A 143 7.01 -6.46 3.59
N ILE A 144 7.90 -7.31 4.11
CA ILE A 144 8.19 -7.34 5.55
C ILE A 144 8.71 -5.98 6.03
N ILE A 145 9.61 -5.34 5.28
CA ILE A 145 10.14 -4.01 5.62
C ILE A 145 9.03 -2.97 5.57
N VAL A 146 8.26 -2.91 4.49
CA VAL A 146 7.17 -1.93 4.31
C VAL A 146 6.09 -2.06 5.39
N LEU A 147 5.70 -3.29 5.74
CA LEU A 147 4.73 -3.55 6.81
C LEU A 147 5.28 -3.16 8.18
N SER A 148 6.57 -3.39 8.42
CA SER A 148 7.25 -2.98 9.66
C SER A 148 7.30 -1.47 9.79
N LEU A 149 7.67 -0.76 8.72
CA LEU A 149 7.68 0.70 8.71
C LEU A 149 6.27 1.28 8.90
N THR A 150 5.26 0.72 8.22
CA THR A 150 3.86 1.14 8.36
C THR A 150 3.37 0.93 9.79
N PHE A 151 3.70 -0.21 10.42
CA PHE A 151 3.38 -0.49 11.81
C PHE A 151 4.02 0.52 12.78
N LEU A 152 5.33 0.74 12.63
CA LEU A 152 6.07 1.70 13.48
C LEU A 152 5.51 3.11 13.33
N PHE A 153 5.23 3.53 12.10
CA PHE A 153 4.64 4.82 11.81
C PHE A 153 3.26 4.97 12.46
N TYR A 154 2.39 3.97 12.32
CA TYR A 154 1.08 3.98 12.98
C TYR A 154 1.20 4.08 14.51
N LYS A 155 2.09 3.29 15.13
CA LYS A 155 2.33 3.34 16.58
C LYS A 155 2.85 4.71 17.02
N PHE A 156 3.74 5.32 16.24
CA PHE A 156 4.23 6.67 16.47
C PHE A 156 3.10 7.71 16.44
N LEU A 157 2.23 7.66 15.42
CA LEU A 157 1.10 8.59 15.31
C LEU A 157 0.12 8.49 16.48
N ILE A 158 -0.20 7.26 16.90
CA ILE A 158 -1.07 7.03 18.06
C ILE A 158 -0.41 7.54 19.35
N TYR A 159 0.88 7.26 19.55
CA TYR A 159 1.63 7.77 20.70
C TYR A 159 1.64 9.31 20.75
N TYR A 160 1.96 9.96 19.63
CA TYR A 160 2.00 11.42 19.53
C TYR A 160 0.62 12.06 19.79
N ARG A 161 -0.45 11.44 19.27
CA ARG A 161 -1.82 11.87 19.53
C ARG A 161 -2.14 11.85 21.03
N HIS A 162 -1.86 10.73 21.71
CA HIS A 162 -2.10 10.61 23.15
C HIS A 162 -1.29 11.62 23.96
N TYR A 163 -0.03 11.84 23.60
CA TYR A 163 0.83 12.82 24.25
C TYR A 163 0.23 14.24 24.17
N ASN A 164 -0.21 14.66 22.98
CA ASN A 164 -0.79 15.99 22.78
C ASN A 164 -2.14 16.17 23.50
N THR A 165 -3.00 15.15 23.50
CA THR A 165 -4.28 15.20 24.24
C THR A 165 -4.04 15.36 25.75
N ASN A 166 -3.05 14.66 26.31
CA ASN A 166 -2.71 14.76 27.73
C ASN A 166 -2.11 16.14 28.07
N LYS A 167 -1.25 16.69 27.21
CA LYS A 167 -0.66 18.03 27.40
C LYS A 167 -1.74 19.12 27.45
N GLN A 168 -2.67 19.12 26.48
CA GLN A 168 -3.78 20.09 26.46
C GLN A 168 -4.68 19.99 27.70
N THR A 169 -4.92 18.77 28.19
CA THR A 169 -5.74 18.56 29.40
C THR A 169 -5.06 19.11 30.66
N ASN A 170 -3.73 19.08 30.71
CA ASN A 170 -2.96 19.60 31.84
C ASN A 170 -2.79 21.12 31.81
N GLU A 171 -2.74 21.74 30.63
CA GLU A 171 -2.67 23.20 30.47
C GLU A 171 -4.03 23.90 30.69
N ALA A 172 -5.14 23.16 30.61
CA ALA A 172 -6.50 23.65 30.84
C ALA A 172 -6.97 23.55 32.31
N LYS A 173 -6.15 22.99 33.21
CA LYS A 173 -6.39 22.88 34.65
C LYS A 173 -5.56 23.90 35.42
#